data_AF-I4Z533-F1
#
_entry.id   AF-I4Z533-F1
#
_cell.length_a   1.000
_cell.length_b   1.000
_cell.length_c   1.000
_cell.angle_alpha   90.00
_cell.angle_beta   90.00
_cell.angle_gamma   90.00
#
_symmetry.space_group_name_H-M   'P 1'
#
loop_
_entity.id
_entity.type
_entity.pdbx_description
1 polymer ?
#
loop_
_entity_poly.entity_id
_entity_poly.type
_entity_poly.pdbx_seq_one_letter_code
_entity_poly.pdbx_strand_id
1 'polypeptide(L)'
;MRFSDGLRIDGEVLGDVLALGGSNNMLFISEKAKVNGTVKAGHVIINGAVNGPVISTKMLELQSRAHIQGDIRYVALEMHQGAVIEGALNKMTDEEKVALIASN
;
A
#
# COMPACT_ATOMS: atom_id res chain seq x y z
N MET A 1 -11.33 4.92 -5.76
CA MET A 1 -10.86 6.28 -5.43
C MET A 1 -9.49 6.52 -6.05
N ARG A 2 -9.19 7.75 -6.49
CA ARG A 2 -7.89 8.14 -7.04
C ARG A 2 -7.38 9.42 -6.38
N PHE A 3 -6.06 9.56 -6.18
CA PHE A 3 -5.44 10.72 -5.50
C PHE A 3 -4.04 11.00 -6.09
N SER A 4 -3.53 12.24 -6.05
CA SER A 4 -2.22 12.61 -6.64
C SER A 4 -1.07 12.73 -5.65
N ASP A 5 -1.31 13.32 -4.48
CA ASP A 5 -0.25 13.70 -3.53
C ASP A 5 -0.33 12.85 -2.26
N GLY A 6 -0.93 13.40 -1.20
CA GLY A 6 -1.15 12.70 0.06
C GLY A 6 -2.62 12.33 0.25
N LEU A 7 -2.87 11.13 0.75
CA LEU A 7 -4.20 10.69 1.17
C LEU A 7 -4.13 9.99 2.52
N ARG A 8 -5.04 10.36 3.42
CA ARG A 8 -5.28 9.64 4.69
C ARG A 8 -6.68 9.05 4.68
N ILE A 9 -6.78 7.80 5.11
CA ILE A 9 -8.05 7.09 5.27
C ILE A 9 -8.21 6.77 6.75
N ASP A 10 -9.29 7.28 7.34
CA ASP A 10 -9.67 7.04 8.74
C ASP A 10 -10.90 6.13 8.90
N GLY A 11 -11.63 5.87 7.79
CA GLY A 11 -12.86 5.08 7.76
C GLY A 11 -12.78 3.86 6.85
N GLU A 12 -13.93 3.44 6.33
CA GLU A 12 -14.02 2.30 5.43
C GLU A 12 -14.05 2.73 3.96
N VAL A 13 -13.29 2.03 3.13
CA VAL A 13 -13.36 2.13 1.66
C VAL A 13 -13.71 0.78 1.08
N LEU A 14 -14.74 0.77 0.24
CA LEU A 14 -15.10 -0.37 -0.61
C LEU A 14 -14.70 -0.03 -2.05
N GLY A 15 -13.69 -0.75 -2.56
CA GLY A 15 -13.08 -0.51 -3.87
C GLY A 15 -11.64 -0.01 -3.78
N ASP A 16 -11.03 0.23 -4.95
CA ASP A 16 -9.60 0.48 -5.05
C ASP A 16 -9.19 1.88 -4.58
N VAL A 17 -7.99 1.98 -4.01
CA VAL A 17 -7.32 3.23 -3.62
C VAL A 17 -6.02 3.33 -4.42
N LEU A 18 -6.04 4.15 -5.47
CA LEU A 18 -4.97 4.21 -6.47
C LEU A 18 -4.38 5.61 -6.54
N ALA A 19 -3.08 5.73 -6.32
CA ALA A 19 -2.37 6.96 -6.58
C ALA A 19 -2.25 7.24 -8.09
N LEU A 20 -2.31 8.52 -8.45
CA LEU A 20 -2.12 9.08 -9.78
C LEU A 20 -0.73 9.70 -9.89
N GLY A 21 -0.15 9.65 -11.09
CA GLY A 21 1.19 10.17 -11.35
C GLY A 21 2.29 9.27 -10.79
N GLY A 22 3.55 9.70 -10.96
CA GLY A 22 4.72 8.93 -10.53
C GLY A 22 4.79 8.62 -9.03
N SER A 23 5.88 8.02 -8.58
CA SER A 23 5.99 7.42 -7.24
C SER A 23 6.14 8.40 -6.05
N ASN A 24 5.86 9.70 -6.21
CA ASN A 24 6.00 10.74 -5.16
C ASN A 24 4.67 11.04 -4.45
N ASN A 25 3.91 9.99 -4.10
CA ASN A 25 2.63 10.10 -3.41
C ASN A 25 2.64 9.24 -2.15
N MET A 26 1.80 9.61 -1.18
CA MET A 26 1.74 9.00 0.14
C MET A 26 0.31 8.61 0.50
N LEU A 27 0.13 7.36 0.91
CA LEU A 27 -1.12 6.86 1.46
C LEU A 27 -0.92 6.45 2.91
N PHE A 28 -1.80 6.93 3.79
CA PHE A 28 -1.86 6.53 5.19
C PHE A 28 -3.22 5.88 5.50
N ILE A 29 -3.22 4.63 5.96
CA ILE A 29 -4.41 3.91 6.43
C ILE A 29 -4.33 3.85 7.96
N SER A 30 -5.20 4.62 8.62
CA SER A 30 -5.21 4.75 10.08
C SER A 30 -5.68 3.49 10.80
N GLU A 31 -5.47 3.44 12.11
CA GLU A 31 -5.69 2.23 12.93
C GLU A 31 -7.09 1.60 12.79
N LYS A 32 -8.12 2.44 12.73
CA LYS A 32 -9.52 1.98 12.63
C LYS A 32 -10.02 1.90 11.18
N ALA A 33 -9.16 2.24 10.22
CA ALA A 33 -9.53 2.27 8.82
C ALA A 33 -9.48 0.87 8.21
N LYS A 34 -10.34 0.64 7.23
CA LYS A 34 -10.42 -0.61 6.49
C LYS A 34 -10.56 -0.34 5.00
N VAL A 35 -9.73 -0.97 4.19
CA VAL A 35 -9.85 -0.93 2.73
C VAL A 35 -10.16 -2.32 2.23
N ASN A 36 -11.27 -2.48 1.51
CA ASN A 36 -11.59 -3.73 0.80
C ASN A 36 -11.43 -3.46 -0.70
N GLY A 37 -10.27 -3.78 -1.26
CA GLY A 37 -9.88 -3.43 -2.62
C GLY A 37 -8.37 -3.31 -2.79
N THR A 38 -7.93 -2.95 -4.00
CA THR A 38 -6.52 -2.79 -4.33
C THR A 38 -5.98 -1.49 -3.76
N VAL A 39 -4.82 -1.55 -3.10
CA VAL A 39 -4.07 -0.37 -2.66
C VAL A 39 -2.82 -0.21 -3.53
N LYS A 40 -2.66 0.95 -4.18
CA LYS A 40 -1.44 1.28 -4.93
C LYS A 40 -0.97 2.70 -4.63
N ALA A 41 0.25 2.86 -4.14
CA ALA A 41 0.91 4.16 -3.95
C ALA A 41 2.44 4.04 -3.97
N GLY A 42 3.14 5.16 -3.96
CA GLY A 42 4.59 5.23 -3.81
C GLY A 42 5.03 4.88 -2.39
N HIS A 43 4.58 5.68 -1.44
CA HIS A 43 4.76 5.41 -0.01
C HIS A 43 3.42 5.01 0.59
N VAL A 44 3.35 3.83 1.19
CA VAL A 44 2.14 3.31 1.84
C VAL A 44 2.46 3.05 3.30
N ILE A 45 1.67 3.65 4.20
CA ILE A 45 1.75 3.41 5.65
C ILE A 45 0.41 2.81 6.09
N ILE A 46 0.45 1.63 6.68
CA ILE A 46 -0.74 0.90 7.12
C ILE A 46 -0.65 0.67 8.61
N ASN A 47 -1.63 1.17 9.35
CA ASN A 47 -1.89 0.81 10.75
C ASN A 47 -3.28 0.17 10.93
N GLY A 48 -4.09 0.09 9.88
CA GLY A 48 -5.41 -0.55 9.89
C GLY A 48 -5.46 -1.84 9.07
N ALA A 49 -6.62 -2.11 8.48
CA ALA A 49 -6.85 -3.34 7.72
C ALA A 49 -6.92 -3.11 6.20
N VAL A 50 -6.31 -4.01 5.43
CA VAL A 50 -6.46 -4.07 3.97
C VAL A 50 -6.82 -5.49 3.54
N ASN A 51 -7.97 -5.62 2.88
CA ASN A 51 -8.42 -6.85 2.25
C ASN A 51 -8.30 -6.70 0.74
N GLY A 52 -7.18 -7.15 0.19
CA GLY A 52 -6.85 -7.03 -1.23
C GLY A 52 -5.36 -6.81 -1.46
N PRO A 53 -4.93 -6.77 -2.73
CA PRO A 53 -3.53 -6.61 -3.08
C PRO A 53 -2.98 -5.24 -2.67
N VAL A 54 -1.74 -5.20 -2.21
CA VAL A 54 -1.01 -3.97 -1.87
C VAL A 54 0.19 -3.82 -2.80
N ILE A 55 0.30 -2.67 -3.45
CA ILE A 55 1.41 -2.32 -4.34
C ILE A 55 2.06 -1.04 -3.84
N SER A 56 3.27 -1.15 -3.30
CA SER A 56 4.10 0.00 -2.93
C SER A 56 5.31 0.13 -3.85
N THR A 57 5.45 1.29 -4.49
CA THR A 57 6.47 1.52 -5.52
C THR A 57 7.73 2.20 -4.98
N LYS A 58 7.75 2.56 -3.69
CA LYS A 58 8.94 3.03 -2.97
C LYS A 58 9.10 2.37 -1.61
N MET A 59 8.16 2.61 -0.70
CA MET A 59 8.26 2.18 0.69
C MET A 59 6.90 1.72 1.21
N LEU A 60 6.86 0.52 1.76
CA LEU A 60 5.72 0.00 2.50
C LEU A 60 6.09 -0.03 3.98
N GLU A 61 5.33 0.68 4.81
CA GLU A 61 5.45 0.66 6.26
C GLU A 61 4.23 0.00 6.88
N LEU A 62 4.45 -1.11 7.57
CA LEU A 62 3.41 -1.82 8.33
C LEU A 62 3.61 -1.53 9.81
N GLN A 63 2.71 -0.71 10.36
CA GLN A 63 2.68 -0.36 11.77
C GLN A 63 2.09 -1.51 12.60
N SER A 64 2.18 -1.42 13.92
CA SER A 64 1.88 -2.53 14.85
C SER A 64 0.44 -3.07 14.80
N ARG A 65 -0.51 -2.34 14.20
CA ARG A 65 -1.91 -2.75 14.06
C ARG A 65 -2.29 -3.10 12.61
N ALA A 66 -1.32 -3.11 11.69
CA ALA A 66 -1.54 -3.50 10.30
C ALA A 66 -2.02 -4.95 10.20
N HIS A 67 -3.12 -5.17 9.48
CA HIS A 67 -3.60 -6.49 9.11
C HIS A 67 -3.90 -6.52 7.61
N ILE A 68 -3.15 -7.29 6.85
CA ILE A 68 -3.30 -7.38 5.39
C ILE A 68 -3.69 -8.80 5.03
N GLN A 69 -4.81 -8.93 4.32
CA GLN A 69 -5.24 -10.16 3.67
C GLN A 69 -5.15 -9.97 2.16
N GLY A 70 -4.06 -10.47 1.56
CA GLY A 70 -3.76 -10.30 0.14
C GLY A 70 -2.27 -10.23 -0.16
N ASP A 71 -1.94 -10.38 -1.44
CA ASP A 71 -0.55 -10.36 -1.90
C ASP A 71 0.02 -8.94 -1.92
N ILE A 72 1.29 -8.83 -1.53
CA ILE A 72 2.01 -7.56 -1.45
C ILE A 72 3.14 -7.55 -2.48
N ARG A 73 3.19 -6.49 -3.28
CA ARG A 73 4.34 -6.14 -4.10
C ARG A 73 4.99 -4.86 -3.57
N TYR A 74 6.29 -4.91 -3.27
CA TYR A 74 6.99 -3.82 -2.60
C TYR A 74 8.42 -3.61 -3.11
N VAL A 75 8.93 -2.38 -3.00
CA VAL A 75 10.34 -2.05 -3.26
C VAL A 75 11.17 -2.13 -1.98
N ALA A 76 10.77 -1.38 -0.96
CA ALA A 76 11.29 -1.44 0.39
C ALA A 76 10.14 -1.72 1.37
N LEU A 77 10.44 -2.45 2.43
CA LEU A 77 9.47 -2.86 3.44
C LEU A 77 10.06 -2.61 4.83
N GLU A 78 9.32 -1.88 5.65
CA GLU A 78 9.51 -1.78 7.09
C GLU A 78 8.28 -2.39 7.77
N MET A 79 8.50 -3.27 8.75
CA MET A 79 7.43 -3.97 9.44
C MET A 79 7.67 -3.94 10.95
N HIS A 80 6.71 -3.39 11.68
CA HIS A 80 6.75 -3.30 13.14
C HIS A 80 6.19 -4.57 13.76
N GLN A 81 6.61 -4.85 15.00
CA GLN A 81 6.05 -5.94 15.78
C GLN A 81 4.52 -5.79 15.91
N GLY A 82 3.79 -6.87 15.64
CA GLY A 82 2.33 -6.91 15.71
C GLY A 82 1.62 -6.79 14.36
N ALA A 83 2.31 -6.31 13.31
CA ALA A 83 1.78 -6.36 11.96
C ALA A 83 1.55 -7.81 11.52
N VAL A 84 0.45 -8.06 10.80
CA VAL A 84 0.06 -9.38 10.28
C VAL A 84 -0.17 -9.30 8.78
N ILE A 85 0.38 -10.28 8.06
CA ILE A 85 0.20 -10.44 6.62
C ILE A 85 -0.28 -11.87 6.36
N GLU A 86 -1.37 -11.99 5.63
CA GLU A 86 -1.97 -13.23 5.14
C GLU A 86 -1.94 -13.19 3.60
N GLY A 87 -0.79 -13.52 3.02
CA GLY A 87 -0.55 -13.48 1.58
C GLY A 87 0.93 -13.59 1.22
N ALA A 88 1.24 -13.55 -0.07
CA ALA A 88 2.62 -13.59 -0.55
C ALA A 88 3.29 -12.21 -0.47
N LEU A 89 4.57 -12.19 -0.08
CA LEU A 89 5.43 -11.02 -0.11
C LEU A 89 6.38 -11.09 -1.31
N ASN A 90 6.15 -10.26 -2.31
CA ASN A 90 6.95 -10.23 -3.54
C ASN A 90 7.73 -8.91 -3.64
N LYS A 91 9.05 -8.99 -3.47
CA LYS A 91 9.93 -7.83 -3.68
C LYS A 91 10.05 -7.55 -5.17
N MET A 92 9.85 -6.30 -5.57
CA MET A 92 9.97 -5.88 -6.97
C MET A 92 11.42 -5.91 -7.45
N THR A 93 11.63 -6.44 -8.65
CA THR A 93 12.92 -6.34 -9.36
C THR A 93 13.15 -4.93 -9.88
N ASP A 94 14.38 -4.62 -10.30
CA ASP A 94 14.69 -3.30 -10.86
C ASP A 94 13.97 -3.07 -12.21
N GLU A 95 13.74 -4.13 -13.00
CA GLU A 95 12.96 -4.06 -14.24
C GLU A 95 11.49 -3.72 -13.95
N GLU A 96 10.88 -4.32 -12.93
CA GLU A 96 9.51 -4.04 -12.54
C GLU A 96 9.34 -2.60 -12.04
N LYS A 97 10.33 -2.08 -11.31
CA LYS A 97 10.35 -0.66 -10.89
C LYS A 97 10.35 0.27 -12.09
N VAL A 98 11.20 -0.01 -13.09
CA VAL A 98 11.31 0.81 -14.31
C VAL A 98 10.01 0.77 -15.13
N ALA A 99 9.43 -0.42 -15.33
CA ALA A 99 8.19 -0.58 -16.09
C ALA A 99 7.01 0.19 -15.45
N LEU A 100 6.94 0.21 -14.12
CA LEU A 100 5.88 0.89 -13.40
C LEU A 100 6.01 2.42 -13.41
N ILE A 101 7.23 2.95 -13.41
CA ILE A 101 7.51 4.39 -13.55
C ILE A 101 7.20 4.85 -14.97
N ALA A 102 7.48 4.02 -15.98
CA ALA A 102 7.23 4.36 -17.39
C ALA A 102 5.74 4.30 -17.79
N SER A 103 4.88 3.67 -16.97
CA SER A 103 3.46 3.48 -17.26
C SER A 103 2.53 4.51 -16.61
N ASN A 104 3.08 5.51 -15.90
CA ASN A 104 2.33 6.55 -15.18
C ASN A 104 2.57 7.94 -15.77
#